data_AF-X0VT32-F1
#
_entry.id   AF-X0VT32-F1
#
_cell.length_a   1.000
_cell.length_b   1.000
_cell.length_c   1.000
_cell.angle_alpha   90.00
_cell.angle_beta   90.00
_cell.angle_gamma   90.00
#
_symmetry.space_group_name_H-M   'P 1'
#
loop_
_entity.id
_entity.type
_entity.pdbx_description
1 polymer ?
#
loop_
_entity_poly.entity_id
_entity_poly.type
_entity_poly.pdbx_seq_one_letter_code
_entity_poly.pdbx_strand_id
1 'polypeptide(L)'
;QILNALRILNDFDVHLAFNILMFEPDTVLDDILINLRFIERHIENPFNFCRAEAYAGTGLEAKLRSENRLLGDYFGFDYRLKDPRSEAFHQIANYAFFDRNFSDFGLHYFNMQVDFYFQLLRRFNSEVLTQTLRGAVRSFIKQTNIDTYQCLCQIYDFVTAVDSNDQVMIRGFAREMRERVDERSKELYAQGERILRWLNNAYEHHQGTKVPRPMPTVVGRLPFLGCKPVPYRGLDNLRELEFMAPEDRWMGETDL
;
A
#
# COMPACT_ATOMS: atom_id res chain seq x y z
N GLN A 1 4.82 13.62 18.84
CA GLN A 1 6.23 13.46 18.37
C GLN A 1 6.28 13.25 16.85
N ILE A 2 5.54 12.29 16.27
CA ILE A 2 5.50 12.02 14.81
C ILE A 2 5.12 13.24 13.98
N LEU A 3 4.07 13.99 14.36
CA LEU A 3 3.64 15.19 13.63
C LEU A 3 4.74 16.27 13.56
N ASN A 4 5.54 16.42 14.62
CA ASN A 4 6.66 17.36 14.62
C ASN A 4 7.80 16.87 13.72
N ALA A 5 8.08 15.55 13.71
CA ALA A 5 9.06 14.97 12.81
C ALA A 5 8.64 15.15 11.34
N LEU A 6 7.39 14.87 10.98
CA LEU A 6 6.89 15.07 9.61
C LEU A 6 6.97 16.53 9.19
N ARG A 7 6.57 17.46 10.06
CA ARG A 7 6.70 18.89 9.79
C ARG A 7 8.16 19.28 9.53
N ILE A 8 9.08 18.90 10.42
CA ILE A 8 10.51 19.20 10.26
C ILE A 8 11.04 18.63 8.94
N LEU A 9 10.73 17.36 8.64
CA LEU A 9 11.22 16.70 7.45
C LEU A 9 10.66 17.33 6.17
N ASN A 10 9.38 17.73 6.17
CA ASN A 10 8.77 18.48 5.08
C ASN A 10 9.39 19.89 4.95
N ASP A 11 9.64 20.60 6.06
CA ASP A 11 10.28 21.93 6.09
C ASP A 11 11.71 21.89 5.51
N PHE A 12 12.43 20.78 5.71
CA PHE A 12 13.76 20.55 5.14
C PHE A 12 13.73 19.89 3.76
N ASP A 13 12.55 19.75 3.15
CA ASP A 13 12.38 19.14 1.85
C ASP A 13 12.97 17.71 1.78
N VAL A 14 12.95 16.98 2.89
CA VAL A 14 13.33 15.56 2.93
C VAL A 14 12.19 14.75 2.34
N HIS A 15 12.51 13.84 1.41
CA HIS A 15 11.52 12.91 0.86
C HIS A 15 10.95 12.01 1.96
N LEU A 16 9.62 11.92 2.02
CA LEU A 16 8.91 11.10 2.99
C LEU A 16 7.81 10.32 2.30
N ALA A 17 7.87 9.00 2.45
CA ALA A 17 6.75 8.10 2.26
C ALA A 17 6.57 7.31 3.56
N PHE A 18 5.32 6.98 3.91
CA PHE A 18 5.03 6.23 5.13
C PHE A 18 4.08 5.07 4.88
N ASN A 19 4.18 4.03 5.71
CA ASN A 19 3.22 2.94 5.75
C ASN A 19 2.45 3.01 7.07
N ILE A 20 1.12 3.00 7.00
CA ILE A 20 0.25 3.03 8.18
C ILE A 20 -0.11 1.61 8.57
N LEU A 21 0.34 1.17 9.74
CA LEU A 21 -0.19 -0.02 10.40
C LEU A 21 -1.58 0.32 10.95
N MET A 22 -2.58 0.18 10.10
CA MET A 22 -3.95 0.59 10.41
C MET A 22 -4.69 -0.46 11.23
N PHE A 23 -4.25 -1.72 11.14
CA PHE A 23 -4.90 -2.86 11.77
C PHE A 23 -3.92 -3.62 12.67
N GLU A 24 -4.04 -3.40 13.96
CA GLU A 24 -3.48 -4.20 15.04
C GLU A 24 -4.60 -4.98 15.75
N PRO A 25 -4.32 -6.09 16.46
CA PRO A 25 -5.36 -6.98 16.99
C PRO A 25 -6.47 -6.32 17.82
N ASP A 26 -6.15 -5.24 18.52
CA ASP A 26 -7.06 -4.54 19.42
C ASP A 26 -7.59 -3.21 18.84
N THR A 27 -7.36 -2.97 17.54
CA THR A 27 -7.84 -1.77 16.84
C THR A 27 -9.33 -1.64 17.02
N VAL A 28 -9.77 -0.49 17.55
CA VAL A 28 -11.18 -0.11 17.59
C VAL A 28 -11.48 0.92 16.51
N LEU A 29 -12.77 1.13 16.22
CA LEU A 29 -13.20 2.02 15.15
C LEU A 29 -12.70 3.48 15.33
N ASP A 30 -12.53 3.93 16.57
CA ASP A 30 -11.97 5.25 16.88
C ASP A 30 -10.49 5.38 16.43
N ASP A 31 -9.71 4.29 16.52
CA ASP A 31 -8.32 4.27 16.04
C ASP A 31 -8.28 4.40 14.51
N ILE A 32 -9.22 3.75 13.82
CA ILE A 32 -9.36 3.88 12.36
C ILE A 32 -9.68 5.35 12.01
N LEU A 33 -10.57 6.01 12.73
CA LEU A 33 -10.87 7.44 12.51
C LEU A 33 -9.65 8.33 12.73
N ILE A 34 -8.83 8.03 13.73
CA ILE A 34 -7.56 8.75 13.97
C ILE A 34 -6.62 8.57 12.76
N ASN A 35 -6.50 7.36 12.22
CA ASN A 35 -5.70 7.09 11.02
C ASN A 35 -6.24 7.83 9.79
N LEU A 36 -7.56 7.88 9.58
CA LEU A 36 -8.16 8.63 8.47
C LEU A 36 -7.86 10.13 8.56
N ARG A 37 -8.00 10.72 9.76
CA ARG A 37 -7.63 12.12 10.01
C ARG A 37 -6.14 12.39 9.81
N PHE A 38 -5.30 11.39 10.09
CA PHE A 38 -3.87 11.49 9.82
C PHE A 38 -3.59 11.51 8.32
N ILE A 39 -4.20 10.60 7.54
CA ILE A 39 -4.09 10.56 6.08
C ILE A 39 -4.53 11.89 5.47
N GLU A 40 -5.69 12.42 5.88
CA GLU A 40 -6.23 13.70 5.40
C GLU A 40 -5.23 14.84 5.54
N ARG A 41 -4.54 14.93 6.69
CA ARG A 41 -3.55 15.98 6.98
C ARG A 41 -2.24 15.83 6.21
N HIS A 42 -1.92 14.62 5.76
CA HIS A 42 -0.66 14.27 5.11
C HIS A 42 -0.83 13.76 3.69
N ILE A 43 -1.90 14.23 3.04
CA ILE A 43 -2.30 13.88 1.68
C ILE A 43 -1.22 14.10 0.60
N GLU A 44 -0.27 14.98 0.87
CA GLU A 44 0.81 15.31 -0.07
C GLU A 44 1.98 14.33 -0.04
N ASN A 45 2.05 13.47 0.98
CA ASN A 45 3.10 12.47 1.13
C ASN A 45 2.59 11.11 0.63
N PRO A 46 3.32 10.41 -0.25
CA PRO A 46 2.95 9.06 -0.65
C PRO A 46 2.81 8.15 0.57
N PHE A 47 1.76 7.33 0.58
CA PHE A 47 1.57 6.37 1.65
C PHE A 47 1.09 5.02 1.14
N ASN A 48 1.20 4.01 2.00
CA ASN A 48 0.48 2.74 1.90
C ASN A 48 -0.14 2.44 3.29
N PHE A 49 -1.02 1.45 3.38
CA PHE A 49 -1.52 0.98 4.66
C PHE A 49 -1.58 -0.54 4.65
N CYS A 50 -1.39 -1.14 5.83
CA CYS A 50 -1.46 -2.57 6.00
C CYS A 50 -1.89 -2.96 7.41
N ARG A 51 -2.00 -4.27 7.61
CA ARG A 51 -2.21 -4.91 8.90
C ARG A 51 -0.87 -5.35 9.50
N ALA A 52 -0.76 -5.32 10.82
CA ALA A 52 0.37 -5.91 11.52
C ALA A 52 0.42 -7.41 11.26
N GLU A 53 1.57 -7.94 10.84
CA GLU A 53 1.73 -9.35 10.51
C GLU A 53 2.16 -10.15 11.74
N ALA A 54 1.51 -11.28 11.98
CA ALA A 54 1.91 -12.21 13.02
C ALA A 54 2.97 -13.16 12.47
N TYR A 55 4.07 -13.32 13.21
CA TYR A 55 5.15 -14.24 12.85
C TYR A 55 5.38 -15.28 13.95
N ALA A 56 5.79 -16.49 13.56
CA ALA A 56 6.12 -17.56 14.49
C ALA A 56 7.19 -17.12 15.50
N GLY A 57 6.96 -17.42 16.77
CA GLY A 57 7.83 -17.05 17.89
C GLY A 57 7.67 -15.61 18.40
N THR A 58 6.75 -14.81 17.84
CA THR A 58 6.55 -13.42 18.29
C THR A 58 5.53 -13.32 19.43
N GLY A 59 5.65 -12.27 20.23
CA GLY A 59 4.65 -11.97 21.27
C GLY A 59 3.24 -11.75 20.70
N LEU A 60 3.15 -11.26 19.46
CA LEU A 60 1.90 -11.08 18.74
C LEU A 60 1.23 -12.43 18.43
N GLU A 61 1.97 -13.39 17.88
CA GLU A 61 1.48 -14.75 17.64
C GLU A 61 1.04 -15.41 18.96
N ALA A 62 1.85 -15.34 20.01
CA ALA A 62 1.53 -15.94 21.31
C ALA A 62 0.21 -15.39 21.89
N LYS A 63 0.01 -14.07 21.82
CA LYS A 63 -1.21 -13.41 22.25
C LYS A 63 -2.43 -13.84 21.42
N LEU A 64 -2.33 -13.78 20.09
CA LEU A 64 -3.43 -14.15 19.21
C LEU A 64 -3.83 -15.62 19.38
N ARG A 65 -2.85 -16.50 19.62
CA ARG A 65 -3.08 -17.91 19.93
C ARG A 65 -3.79 -18.08 21.28
N SER A 66 -3.35 -17.39 22.34
CA SER A 66 -4.00 -17.52 23.65
C SER A 66 -5.43 -16.98 23.67
N GLU A 67 -5.75 -16.06 22.76
CA GLU A 67 -7.10 -15.49 22.60
C GLU A 67 -7.96 -16.23 21.57
N ASN A 68 -7.44 -17.30 20.96
CA ASN A 68 -8.11 -18.07 19.89
C ASN A 68 -8.55 -17.21 18.69
N ARG A 69 -7.73 -16.21 18.35
CA ARG A 69 -7.95 -15.30 17.21
C ARG A 69 -6.95 -15.48 16.08
N LEU A 70 -5.88 -16.23 16.30
CA LEU A 70 -4.89 -16.58 15.27
C LEU A 70 -5.51 -17.55 14.25
N LEU A 71 -5.32 -17.26 12.98
CA LEU A 71 -5.77 -18.04 11.83
C LEU A 71 -4.56 -18.46 10.98
N GLY A 72 -4.74 -19.48 10.16
CA GLY A 72 -3.67 -20.00 9.30
C GLY A 72 -2.59 -20.76 10.07
N ASP A 73 -1.42 -20.89 9.45
CA ASP A 73 -0.29 -21.65 9.96
C ASP A 73 1.04 -20.93 9.69
N TYR A 74 2.15 -21.65 9.88
CA TYR A 74 3.49 -21.07 9.74
C TYR A 74 3.80 -20.54 8.32
N PHE A 75 3.06 -20.95 7.28
CA PHE A 75 3.22 -20.44 5.93
C PHE A 75 2.49 -19.10 5.71
N GLY A 76 1.56 -18.74 6.59
CA GLY A 76 0.79 -17.51 6.46
C GLY A 76 -0.20 -17.37 7.61
N PHE A 77 0.23 -16.68 8.68
CA PHE A 77 -0.67 -16.35 9.77
C PHE A 77 -1.58 -15.17 9.40
N ASP A 78 -2.82 -15.28 9.83
CA ASP A 78 -3.85 -14.25 9.77
C ASP A 78 -4.47 -14.13 11.18
N TYR A 79 -5.32 -13.16 11.44
CA TYR A 79 -6.11 -13.08 12.67
C TYR A 79 -7.35 -12.21 12.52
N ARG A 80 -8.33 -12.48 13.39
CA ARG A 80 -9.51 -11.62 13.57
C ARG A 80 -9.21 -10.47 14.51
N LEU A 81 -9.59 -9.26 14.10
CA LEU A 81 -9.65 -8.11 14.99
C LEU A 81 -10.70 -8.35 16.08
N LYS A 82 -10.45 -7.77 17.26
CA LYS A 82 -11.32 -7.98 18.42
C LYS A 82 -12.65 -7.24 18.29
N ASP A 83 -12.61 -6.02 17.75
CA ASP A 83 -13.81 -5.22 17.52
C ASP A 83 -14.50 -5.64 16.21
N PRO A 84 -15.78 -6.05 16.24
CA PRO A 84 -16.48 -6.52 15.04
C PRO A 84 -16.59 -5.49 13.92
N ARG A 85 -16.66 -4.19 14.25
CA ARG A 85 -16.75 -3.12 13.24
C ARG A 85 -15.41 -2.86 12.59
N SER A 86 -14.33 -2.84 13.38
CA SER A 86 -12.96 -2.81 12.85
C SER A 86 -12.66 -4.03 11.97
N GLU A 87 -13.10 -5.22 12.37
CA GLU A 87 -12.96 -6.44 11.56
C GLU A 87 -13.71 -6.32 10.23
N ALA A 88 -14.96 -5.83 10.24
CA ALA A 88 -15.71 -5.57 9.01
C ALA A 88 -15.01 -4.54 8.12
N PHE A 89 -14.51 -3.44 8.70
CA PHE A 89 -13.73 -2.44 7.96
C PHE A 89 -12.51 -3.07 7.32
N HIS A 90 -11.73 -3.85 8.08
CA HIS A 90 -10.53 -4.52 7.60
C HIS A 90 -10.85 -5.48 6.46
N GLN A 91 -11.90 -6.29 6.57
CA GLN A 91 -12.30 -7.22 5.52
C GLN A 91 -12.64 -6.49 4.21
N ILE A 92 -13.43 -5.43 4.30
CA ILE A 92 -13.81 -4.61 3.15
C ILE A 92 -12.57 -3.94 2.55
N ALA A 93 -11.74 -3.29 3.38
CA ALA A 93 -10.56 -2.57 2.95
C ALA A 93 -9.51 -3.50 2.33
N ASN A 94 -9.19 -4.62 2.99
CA ASN A 94 -8.25 -5.60 2.48
C ASN A 94 -8.72 -6.17 1.14
N TYR A 95 -10.01 -6.52 1.01
CA TYR A 95 -10.57 -7.01 -0.24
C TYR A 95 -10.55 -5.95 -1.36
N ALA A 96 -11.04 -4.74 -1.07
CA ALA A 96 -11.16 -3.68 -2.05
C ALA A 96 -9.81 -3.13 -2.53
N PHE A 97 -8.81 -3.09 -1.65
CA PHE A 97 -7.50 -2.48 -1.93
C PHE A 97 -6.38 -3.48 -2.20
N PHE A 98 -6.65 -4.79 -2.20
CA PHE A 98 -5.59 -5.81 -2.31
C PHE A 98 -4.60 -5.53 -3.45
N ASP A 99 -5.09 -5.38 -4.68
CA ASP A 99 -4.21 -5.14 -5.84
C ASP A 99 -3.53 -3.78 -5.74
N ARG A 100 -4.25 -2.76 -5.25
CA ARG A 100 -3.74 -1.40 -5.12
C ARG A 100 -2.55 -1.33 -4.15
N ASN A 101 -2.60 -2.11 -3.07
CA ASN A 101 -1.64 -2.06 -1.97
C ASN A 101 -0.54 -3.11 -2.06
N PHE A 102 -0.82 -4.30 -2.60
CA PHE A 102 0.04 -5.48 -2.43
C PHE A 102 0.40 -6.20 -3.73
N SER A 103 -0.17 -5.85 -4.88
CA SER A 103 0.29 -6.44 -6.13
C SER A 103 1.69 -5.91 -6.52
N ASP A 104 2.43 -6.68 -7.32
CA ASP A 104 3.74 -6.27 -7.88
C ASP A 104 3.68 -4.94 -8.64
N PHE A 105 2.49 -4.57 -9.12
CA PHE A 105 2.20 -3.34 -9.85
C PHE A 105 1.21 -2.43 -9.10
N GLY A 106 1.16 -2.56 -7.78
CA GLY A 106 0.22 -1.82 -6.93
C GLY A 106 0.39 -0.32 -7.06
N LEU A 107 -0.73 0.40 -7.20
CA LEU A 107 -0.73 1.85 -7.40
C LEU A 107 -0.02 2.60 -6.26
N HIS A 108 -0.11 2.12 -5.02
CA HIS A 108 0.58 2.80 -3.90
C HIS A 108 2.10 2.68 -3.99
N TYR A 109 2.64 1.53 -4.40
CA TYR A 109 4.07 1.38 -4.70
C TYR A 109 4.47 2.24 -5.90
N PHE A 110 3.64 2.26 -6.93
CA PHE A 110 3.87 3.09 -8.11
C PHE A 110 3.86 4.60 -7.77
N ASN A 111 2.97 5.03 -6.88
CA ASN A 111 2.92 6.39 -6.38
C ASN A 111 4.22 6.79 -5.67
N MET A 112 4.73 5.92 -4.78
CA MET A 112 6.03 6.11 -4.13
C MET A 112 7.19 6.13 -5.13
N GLN A 113 7.14 5.31 -6.18
CA GLN A 113 8.15 5.30 -7.23
C GLN A 113 8.20 6.63 -7.98
N VAL A 114 7.04 7.17 -8.40
CA VAL A 114 6.97 8.45 -9.11
C VAL A 114 7.53 9.58 -8.25
N ASP A 115 7.17 9.64 -6.96
CA ASP A 115 7.74 10.63 -6.04
C ASP A 115 9.26 10.44 -5.91
N PHE A 116 9.73 9.22 -5.67
CA PHE A 116 11.16 8.95 -5.54
C PHE A 116 11.98 9.44 -6.76
N TYR A 117 11.52 9.15 -7.98
CA TYR A 117 12.16 9.64 -9.20
C TYR A 117 12.17 11.16 -9.28
N PHE A 118 11.05 11.80 -8.95
CA PHE A 118 10.96 13.25 -8.87
C PHE A 118 11.96 13.84 -7.87
N GLN A 119 12.12 13.23 -6.70
CA GLN A 119 13.04 13.68 -5.66
C GLN A 119 14.51 13.56 -6.08
N LEU A 120 14.87 12.46 -6.77
CA LEU A 120 16.21 12.29 -7.33
C LEU A 120 16.53 13.41 -8.33
N LEU A 121 15.63 13.68 -9.28
CA LEU A 121 15.83 14.77 -10.23
C LEU A 121 15.85 16.12 -9.52
N ARG A 122 15.00 16.34 -8.52
CA ARG A 122 14.99 17.59 -7.76
C ARG A 122 16.30 17.84 -7.04
N ARG A 123 16.93 16.78 -6.51
CA ARG A 123 18.18 16.89 -5.75
C ARG A 123 19.41 16.99 -6.63
N PHE A 124 19.47 16.20 -7.71
CA PHE A 124 20.70 16.02 -8.49
C PHE A 124 20.65 16.66 -9.89
N ASN A 125 19.45 16.94 -10.41
CA ASN A 125 19.23 17.50 -11.76
C ASN A 125 18.07 18.51 -11.78
N SER A 126 18.04 19.42 -10.81
CA SER A 126 16.92 20.34 -10.61
C SER A 126 16.58 21.20 -11.85
N GLU A 127 17.55 21.42 -12.72
CA GLU A 127 17.49 22.15 -13.98
C GLU A 127 16.58 21.50 -15.02
N VAL A 128 16.37 20.17 -14.95
CA VAL A 128 15.51 19.45 -15.92
C VAL A 128 14.04 19.47 -15.51
N LEU A 129 13.75 19.88 -14.26
CA LEU A 129 12.41 19.89 -13.70
C LEU A 129 11.71 21.23 -13.94
N THR A 130 10.92 21.28 -15.00
CA THR A 130 10.01 22.41 -15.26
C THR A 130 8.94 22.55 -14.18
N GLN A 131 8.38 23.76 -14.04
CA GLN A 131 7.28 23.99 -13.11
C GLN A 131 6.04 23.14 -13.43
N THR A 132 5.78 22.89 -14.71
CA THR A 132 4.67 22.04 -15.16
C THR A 132 4.87 20.58 -14.73
N LEU A 133 6.09 20.04 -14.89
CA LEU A 133 6.39 18.67 -14.45
C LEU A 133 6.33 18.53 -12.93
N ARG A 134 6.85 19.52 -12.18
CA ARG A 134 6.71 19.60 -10.72
C ARG A 134 5.24 19.57 -10.29
N GLY A 135 4.41 20.39 -10.93
CA GLY A 135 2.96 20.42 -10.68
C GLY A 135 2.28 19.10 -11.00
N ALA A 136 2.62 18.48 -12.14
CA ALA A 136 2.03 17.21 -12.56
C ALA A 136 2.31 16.08 -11.56
N VAL A 137 3.55 15.94 -11.09
CA VAL A 137 3.93 14.94 -10.08
C VAL A 137 3.16 15.16 -8.77
N ARG A 138 3.19 16.39 -8.23
CA ARG A 138 2.50 16.72 -6.97
C ARG A 138 1.00 16.47 -7.05
N SER A 139 0.37 16.85 -8.16
CA SER A 139 -1.06 16.60 -8.39
C SER A 139 -1.38 15.12 -8.48
N PHE A 140 -0.53 14.31 -9.12
CA PHE A 140 -0.72 12.86 -9.19
C PHE A 140 -0.63 12.18 -7.82
N ILE A 141 0.38 12.52 -7.02
CA ILE A 141 0.54 11.99 -5.66
C ILE A 141 -0.68 12.33 -4.82
N LYS A 142 -1.05 13.62 -4.82
CA LYS A 142 -2.21 14.12 -4.08
C LYS A 142 -3.50 13.44 -4.53
N GLN A 143 -3.73 13.32 -5.83
CA GLN A 143 -4.96 12.71 -6.35
C GLN A 143 -5.06 11.23 -5.97
N THR A 144 -3.97 10.48 -6.07
CA THR A 144 -3.92 9.06 -5.68
C THR A 144 -4.25 8.90 -4.20
N ASN A 145 -3.64 9.73 -3.37
CA ASN A 145 -3.85 9.70 -1.93
C ASN A 145 -5.30 10.13 -1.55
N ILE A 146 -5.89 11.12 -2.27
CA ILE A 146 -7.26 11.59 -2.01
C ILE A 146 -8.24 10.48 -2.34
N ASP A 147 -8.02 9.80 -3.47
CA ASP A 147 -8.90 8.72 -3.90
C ASP A 147 -8.92 7.57 -2.88
N THR A 148 -7.74 7.13 -2.41
CA THR A 148 -7.65 6.11 -1.35
C THR A 148 -8.32 6.59 -0.05
N TYR A 149 -8.05 7.83 0.38
CA TYR A 149 -8.69 8.40 1.57
C TYR A 149 -10.21 8.41 1.48
N GLN A 150 -10.77 8.89 0.36
CA GLN A 150 -12.21 8.96 0.15
C GLN A 150 -12.86 7.57 0.17
N CYS A 151 -12.24 6.59 -0.48
CA CYS A 151 -12.73 5.22 -0.47
C CYS A 151 -12.68 4.61 0.95
N LEU A 152 -11.63 4.88 1.73
CA LEU A 152 -11.56 4.45 3.13
C LEU A 152 -12.62 5.14 4.01
N CYS A 153 -12.91 6.42 3.80
CA CYS A 153 -14.02 7.12 4.47
C CYS A 153 -15.38 6.50 4.13
N GLN A 154 -15.61 6.11 2.88
CA GLN A 154 -16.85 5.42 2.50
C GLN A 154 -17.02 4.09 3.22
N ILE A 155 -15.92 3.33 3.38
CA ILE A 155 -15.94 2.09 4.17
C ILE A 155 -16.23 2.40 5.64
N TYR A 156 -15.62 3.44 6.19
CA TYR A 156 -15.86 3.88 7.57
C TYR A 156 -17.34 4.20 7.79
N ASP A 157 -17.91 5.06 6.94
CA ASP A 157 -19.32 5.47 7.04
C ASP A 157 -20.24 4.25 6.93
N PHE A 158 -19.96 3.32 6.02
CA PHE A 158 -20.72 2.09 5.86
C PHE A 158 -20.71 1.22 7.14
N VAL A 159 -19.53 0.92 7.70
CA VAL A 159 -19.43 0.05 8.89
C VAL A 159 -19.95 0.71 10.17
N THR A 160 -20.06 2.03 10.20
CA THR A 160 -20.72 2.74 11.32
C THR A 160 -22.24 2.58 11.29
N ALA A 161 -22.82 2.41 10.11
CA ALA A 161 -24.27 2.36 9.91
C ALA A 161 -24.85 0.94 9.88
N VAL A 162 -24.05 -0.05 9.48
CA VAL A 162 -24.49 -1.44 9.27
C VAL A 162 -24.21 -2.32 10.50
N ASP A 163 -25.02 -3.36 10.71
CA ASP A 163 -24.73 -4.41 11.67
C ASP A 163 -23.52 -5.23 11.21
N SER A 164 -22.48 -5.30 12.03
CA SER A 164 -21.25 -6.06 11.76
C SER A 164 -21.49 -7.56 11.55
N ASN A 165 -22.64 -8.09 11.96
CA ASN A 165 -23.01 -9.49 11.74
C ASN A 165 -23.69 -9.74 10.39
N ASP A 166 -24.11 -8.70 9.66
CA ASP A 166 -24.73 -8.85 8.34
C ASP A 166 -23.66 -9.08 7.25
N GLN A 167 -23.22 -10.33 7.16
CA GLN A 167 -22.20 -10.75 6.20
C GLN A 167 -22.66 -10.64 4.73
N VAL A 168 -23.97 -10.61 4.47
CA VAL A 168 -24.48 -10.43 3.10
C VAL A 168 -24.27 -8.99 2.67
N MET A 169 -24.65 -8.03 3.51
CA MET A 169 -24.44 -6.60 3.24
C MET A 169 -22.97 -6.25 3.16
N ILE A 170 -22.14 -6.75 4.08
CA ILE A 170 -20.69 -6.49 4.10
C ILE A 170 -20.02 -6.97 2.80
N ARG A 171 -20.31 -8.20 2.37
CA ARG A 171 -19.72 -8.74 1.12
C ARG A 171 -20.22 -8.03 -0.13
N GLY A 172 -21.50 -7.64 -0.15
CA GLY A 172 -22.07 -6.86 -1.24
C GLY A 172 -21.34 -5.52 -1.40
N PHE A 173 -21.19 -4.78 -0.30
CA PHE A 173 -20.47 -3.51 -0.29
C PHE A 173 -18.98 -3.67 -0.61
N ALA A 174 -18.32 -4.71 -0.10
CA ALA A 174 -16.92 -4.98 -0.41
C ALA A 174 -16.67 -5.17 -1.92
N ARG A 175 -17.60 -5.86 -2.61
CA ARG A 175 -17.54 -6.03 -4.07
C ARG A 175 -17.68 -4.70 -4.81
N GLU A 176 -18.67 -3.90 -4.44
CA GLU A 176 -18.87 -2.56 -5.03
C GLU A 176 -17.64 -1.67 -4.83
N MET A 177 -17.06 -1.69 -3.63
CA MET A 177 -15.84 -0.95 -3.33
C MET A 177 -14.65 -1.44 -4.15
N ARG A 178 -14.49 -2.76 -4.31
CA ARG A 178 -13.41 -3.33 -5.14
C ARG A 178 -13.53 -2.88 -6.59
N GLU A 179 -14.71 -2.98 -7.19
CA GLU A 179 -14.95 -2.56 -8.58
C GLU A 179 -14.60 -1.08 -8.77
N ARG A 180 -15.04 -0.21 -7.85
CA ARG A 180 -14.73 1.22 -7.86
C ARG A 180 -13.23 1.49 -7.71
N VAL A 181 -12.58 0.84 -6.74
CA VAL A 181 -11.14 1.01 -6.49
C VAL A 181 -10.33 0.56 -7.71
N ASP A 182 -10.67 -0.57 -8.33
CA ASP A 182 -9.98 -1.11 -9.50
C ASP A 182 -10.13 -0.20 -10.72
N GLU A 183 -11.35 0.29 -10.99
CA GLU A 183 -11.61 1.22 -12.10
C GLU A 183 -10.77 2.50 -11.96
N ARG A 184 -10.85 3.15 -10.80
CA ARG A 184 -10.07 4.37 -10.54
C ARG A 184 -8.57 4.12 -10.52
N SER A 185 -8.14 2.95 -10.06
CA SER A 185 -6.73 2.57 -10.07
C SER A 185 -6.16 2.55 -11.49
N LYS A 186 -6.92 2.04 -12.47
CA LYS A 186 -6.48 1.99 -13.88
C LYS A 186 -6.22 3.38 -14.44
N GLU A 187 -7.12 4.32 -14.17
CA GLU A 187 -6.99 5.71 -14.65
C GLU A 187 -5.77 6.40 -14.04
N LEU A 188 -5.62 6.30 -12.72
CA LEU A 188 -4.49 6.86 -11.99
C LEU A 188 -3.16 6.22 -12.42
N TYR A 189 -3.14 4.90 -12.62
CA TYR A 189 -1.95 4.20 -13.10
C TYR A 189 -1.53 4.71 -14.48
N ALA A 190 -2.46 4.82 -15.43
CA ALA A 190 -2.18 5.36 -16.75
C ALA A 190 -1.67 6.81 -16.71
N GLN A 191 -2.16 7.62 -15.76
CA GLN A 191 -1.66 8.97 -15.51
C GLN A 191 -0.21 8.95 -14.98
N GLY A 192 0.06 8.15 -13.95
CA GLY A 192 1.38 8.04 -13.36
C GLY A 192 2.41 7.54 -14.37
N GLU A 193 2.05 6.62 -15.28
CA GLU A 193 2.95 6.17 -16.35
C GLU A 193 3.36 7.29 -17.31
N ARG A 194 2.41 8.17 -17.68
CA ARG A 194 2.73 9.34 -18.50
C ARG A 194 3.72 10.26 -17.79
N ILE A 195 3.53 10.44 -16.48
CA ILE A 195 4.41 11.28 -15.65
C ILE A 195 5.79 10.64 -15.50
N LEU A 196 5.87 9.33 -15.22
CA LEU A 196 7.14 8.62 -15.10
C LEU A 196 7.94 8.66 -16.42
N ARG A 197 7.26 8.45 -17.56
CA ARG A 197 7.88 8.63 -18.89
C ARG A 197 8.39 10.06 -19.08
N TRP A 198 7.63 11.07 -18.63
CA TRP A 198 8.07 12.46 -18.71
C TRP A 198 9.32 12.73 -17.83
N LEU A 199 9.35 12.20 -16.60
CA LEU A 199 10.53 12.28 -15.72
C LEU A 199 11.76 11.64 -16.37
N ASN A 200 11.62 10.44 -16.92
CA ASN A 200 12.70 9.73 -17.61
C ASN A 200 13.20 10.51 -18.83
N ASN A 201 12.30 11.00 -19.67
CA ASN A 201 12.66 11.79 -20.84
C ASN A 201 13.43 13.06 -20.43
N ALA A 202 12.99 13.77 -19.38
CA ALA A 202 13.68 14.97 -18.89
C ALA A 202 15.12 14.66 -18.45
N TYR A 203 15.35 13.50 -17.83
CA TYR A 203 16.67 13.04 -17.44
C TYR A 203 17.56 12.67 -18.64
N GLU A 204 17.03 11.90 -19.60
CA GLU A 204 17.78 11.43 -20.77
C GLU A 204 18.22 12.57 -21.69
N HIS A 205 17.33 13.55 -21.94
CA HIS A 205 17.67 14.73 -22.76
C HIS A 205 18.83 15.52 -22.14
N HIS A 206 18.90 15.56 -20.81
CA HIS A 206 20.00 16.20 -20.11
C HIS A 206 21.33 15.47 -20.29
N GLN A 207 21.34 14.14 -20.22
CA GLN A 207 22.54 13.36 -20.48
C GLN A 207 23.06 13.53 -21.91
N GLY A 208 22.17 13.62 -22.91
CA GLY A 208 22.55 13.85 -24.31
C GLY A 208 23.19 15.21 -24.58
N THR A 209 22.97 16.21 -23.72
CA THR A 209 23.55 17.56 -23.84
C THR A 209 24.85 17.77 -23.04
N LYS A 210 25.21 16.85 -22.15
CA LYS A 210 26.47 16.92 -21.39
C LYS A 210 27.61 16.32 -22.22
N VAL A 211 28.55 17.18 -22.66
CA VAL A 211 29.88 16.74 -23.12
C VAL A 211 30.49 15.84 -22.03
N PRO A 212 31.06 14.67 -22.37
CA PRO A 212 31.55 13.72 -21.38
C PRO A 212 32.54 14.40 -20.44
N ARG A 213 32.19 14.44 -19.15
CA ARG A 213 33.13 14.81 -18.09
C ARG A 213 34.28 13.79 -18.12
N PRO A 214 35.56 14.20 -18.15
CA PRO A 214 36.65 13.24 -18.05
C PRO A 214 36.48 12.47 -16.75
N MET A 215 36.29 11.16 -16.87
CA MET A 215 36.28 10.25 -15.74
C MET A 215 37.65 10.33 -15.05
N PRO A 216 37.73 10.49 -13.72
CA PRO A 216 38.95 10.15 -13.00
C PRO A 216 39.22 8.67 -13.26
N THR A 217 40.41 8.36 -13.76
CA THR A 217 40.91 7.00 -13.96
C THR A 217 40.95 6.26 -12.63
N VAL A 218 39.85 5.62 -12.25
CA VAL A 218 39.83 4.66 -11.14
C VAL A 218 40.13 3.29 -11.73
N VAL A 219 41.41 2.91 -11.61
CA VAL A 219 41.86 1.53 -11.78
C VAL A 219 41.29 0.71 -10.63
N GLY A 220 40.33 -0.18 -10.92
CA GLY A 220 39.79 -1.14 -9.95
C GLY A 220 38.44 -1.71 -10.36
N ARG A 221 38.45 -2.85 -11.05
CA ARG A 221 37.23 -3.63 -11.34
C ARG A 221 36.61 -4.14 -10.03
N LEU A 222 35.37 -3.78 -9.73
CA LEU A 222 34.53 -4.49 -8.76
C LEU A 222 33.64 -5.51 -9.50
N PRO A 223 33.69 -6.81 -9.15
CA PRO A 223 32.91 -7.86 -9.80
C PRO A 223 31.60 -8.09 -9.04
N PHE A 224 30.62 -7.20 -9.19
CA PHE A 224 29.27 -7.44 -8.68
C PHE A 224 28.29 -6.76 -9.62
N LEU A 225 27.78 -7.51 -10.61
CA LEU A 225 26.51 -7.27 -11.34
C LEU A 225 26.42 -8.34 -12.45
N GLY A 226 26.02 -9.54 -12.05
CA GLY A 226 25.78 -10.68 -12.96
C GLY A 226 24.44 -11.39 -12.69
N CYS A 227 23.52 -10.77 -11.96
CA CYS A 227 22.21 -11.36 -11.70
C CYS A 227 21.19 -10.83 -12.71
N LYS A 228 20.78 -11.69 -13.65
CA LYS A 228 19.59 -11.44 -14.47
C LYS A 228 18.36 -11.63 -13.58
N PRO A 229 17.38 -10.72 -13.58
CA PRO A 229 16.14 -10.93 -12.85
C PRO A 229 15.39 -12.12 -13.46
N VAL A 230 15.06 -13.10 -12.61
CA VAL A 230 14.16 -14.20 -12.95
C VAL A 230 12.74 -13.75 -12.58
N PRO A 231 11.78 -13.72 -13.50
CA PRO A 231 10.40 -13.36 -13.18
C PRO A 231 9.79 -14.40 -12.22
N TYR A 232 9.22 -13.94 -11.12
CA TYR A 232 8.38 -14.75 -10.23
C TYR A 232 7.12 -15.19 -10.99
N ARG A 233 6.85 -16.50 -11.05
CA ARG A 233 5.64 -17.08 -11.65
C ARG A 233 4.72 -17.64 -10.55
N GLY A 234 4.07 -16.75 -9.80
CA GLY A 234 3.17 -17.12 -8.71
C GLY A 234 1.67 -16.88 -8.97
N LEU A 235 1.26 -16.56 -10.20
CA LEU A 235 -0.07 -16.01 -10.46
C LEU A 235 -1.20 -17.02 -10.77
N ASP A 236 -0.97 -18.32 -10.63
CA ASP A 236 -1.99 -19.29 -11.06
C ASP A 236 -3.06 -19.68 -10.01
N ASN A 237 -2.95 -19.28 -8.72
CA ASN A 237 -3.86 -19.79 -7.67
C ASN A 237 -4.72 -18.75 -6.90
N LEU A 238 -4.94 -17.55 -7.42
CA LEU A 238 -5.83 -16.57 -6.74
C LEU A 238 -7.32 -16.71 -7.07
N ARG A 239 -7.71 -17.62 -7.98
CA ARG A 239 -9.12 -17.92 -8.28
C ARG A 239 -9.77 -18.89 -7.29
N GLU A 240 -9.00 -19.49 -6.39
CA GLU A 240 -9.45 -20.51 -5.43
C GLU A 240 -9.49 -20.01 -3.97
N LEU A 241 -9.34 -18.71 -3.73
CA LEU A 241 -9.68 -18.10 -2.44
C LEU A 241 -11.22 -18.04 -2.31
N GLU A 242 -11.83 -19.22 -2.21
CA GLU A 242 -13.18 -19.37 -1.70
C GLU A 242 -13.24 -18.79 -0.29
N PHE A 243 -14.14 -17.84 -0.08
CA PHE A 243 -14.53 -17.38 1.24
C PHE A 243 -14.90 -18.60 2.08
N MET A 244 -14.06 -18.98 3.05
CA MET A 244 -14.39 -20.08 3.96
C MET A 244 -15.71 -19.74 4.66
N ALA A 245 -16.77 -20.43 4.25
CA ALA A 245 -18.04 -20.45 4.95
C ALA A 245 -17.84 -21.17 6.29
N PRO A 246 -18.42 -20.66 7.39
CA PRO A 246 -18.58 -21.48 8.58
C PRO A 246 -19.67 -22.50 8.29
N GLU A 247 -19.44 -23.75 8.68
CA GLU A 247 -20.33 -24.92 8.60
C GLU A 247 -20.17 -25.82 7.36
N ASP A 248 -19.25 -26.79 7.47
CA ASP A 248 -19.63 -28.18 7.26
C ASP A 248 -18.80 -29.15 8.14
N ARG A 249 -19.47 -29.58 9.22
CA ARG A 249 -19.43 -30.91 9.83
C ARG A 249 -18.06 -31.60 10.03
N TRP A 250 -17.53 -31.40 11.23
CA TRP A 250 -16.98 -32.52 12.00
C TRP A 250 -18.12 -33.47 12.40
N MET A 251 -18.18 -34.64 11.77
CA MET A 251 -18.93 -35.82 12.24
C MET A 251 -18.16 -37.09 11.84
N GLY A 252 -17.69 -37.84 12.84
CA GLY A 252 -17.32 -39.26 12.80
C GLY A 252 -15.86 -39.55 12.44
N GLU A 253 -14.94 -39.78 13.39
CA GLU A 253 -14.60 -41.10 13.96
C GLU A 253 -14.43 -42.22 12.93
N THR A 254 -13.20 -42.74 12.73
CA THR A 254 -12.78 -44.07 13.20
C THR A 254 -11.38 -44.47 12.68
N ASP A 255 -10.59 -45.01 13.62
CA ASP A 255 -9.60 -46.07 13.49
C ASP A 255 -8.27 -45.90 12.72
N LEU A 256 -7.21 -46.18 13.51
CA LEU A 256 -5.80 -46.55 13.24
C LEU A 256 -4.74 -45.43 13.20
#